data_AF-A0A958YAA4-F1
#
_entry.id   AF-A0A958YAA4-F1
#
_cell.length_a   1.000
_cell.length_b   1.000
_cell.length_c   1.000
_cell.angle_alpha   90.00
_cell.angle_beta   90.00
_cell.angle_gamma   90.00
#
_symmetry.space_group_name_H-M   'P 1'
#
loop_
_entity.id
_entity.type
_entity.pdbx_description
1 polymer ?
#
loop_
_entity_poly.entity_id
_entity_poly.type
_entity_poly.pdbx_seq_one_letter_code
_entity_poly.pdbx_strand_id
1 'polypeptide(L)'
;MEKFGKLKKIFAITLLLAVSLKPSYYLAEIVYYELNIDYIIETYCVNKDKPELQCNGKCHLAKQLQVSPSTNEESKNSNTSAILGVFYPLFFQTSFQYTLDSKPFFVEKKMNWAINTTYKFLLDKSDFKPPTVTI
;
A
#
# COMPACT_ATOMS: atom_id res chain seq x y z
N MET A 1 21.87 33.32 -0.17
CA MET A 1 20.56 32.62 -0.22
C MET A 1 20.60 31.31 -1.02
N GLU A 2 21.38 31.21 -2.10
CA GLU A 2 21.45 30.01 -2.97
C GLU A 2 21.94 28.72 -2.25
N LYS A 3 22.95 28.82 -1.38
CA LYS A 3 23.49 27.67 -0.62
C LYS A 3 22.45 27.00 0.29
N PHE A 4 21.55 27.80 0.87
CA PHE A 4 20.52 27.31 1.78
C PHE A 4 19.44 26.49 1.04
N GLY A 5 19.15 26.86 -0.22
CA GLY A 5 18.25 26.09 -1.09
C GLY A 5 18.85 24.75 -1.52
N LYS A 6 20.16 24.71 -1.84
CA LYS A 6 20.85 23.45 -2.18
C LYS A 6 20.89 22.48 -0.98
N LEU A 7 21.18 22.99 0.23
CA LEU A 7 21.20 22.17 1.44
C LEU A 7 19.83 21.54 1.75
N LYS A 8 18.74 22.30 1.60
CA LYS A 8 17.37 21.78 1.78
C LYS A 8 17.02 20.67 0.79
N LYS A 9 17.45 20.80 -0.48
CA LYS A 9 17.23 19.77 -1.49
C LYS A 9 18.00 18.49 -1.19
N ILE A 10 19.26 18.61 -0.78
CA ILE A 10 20.08 17.45 -0.39
C ILE A 10 19.42 16.74 0.79
N PHE A 11 19.03 17.49 1.83
CA PHE A 11 18.33 16.92 2.99
C PHE A 11 17.04 16.20 2.59
N ALA A 12 16.23 16.80 1.72
CA ALA A 12 14.99 16.18 1.23
C ALA A 12 15.25 14.88 0.45
N ILE A 13 16.27 14.86 -0.43
CA ILE A 13 16.65 13.66 -1.19
C ILE A 13 17.15 12.57 -0.24
N THR A 14 18.01 12.91 0.72
CA THR A 14 18.51 11.96 1.72
C THR A 14 17.37 11.36 2.54
N LEU A 15 16.41 12.18 2.96
CA LEU A 15 15.23 11.72 3.70
C LEU A 15 14.34 10.81 2.84
N LEU A 16 14.13 11.17 1.57
CA LEU A 16 13.36 10.35 0.62
C LEU A 16 14.01 8.98 0.42
N LEU A 17 15.32 8.94 0.17
CA LEU A 17 16.07 7.69 0.03
C LEU A 17 15.98 6.84 1.30
N ALA A 18 16.15 7.43 2.48
CA ALA A 18 16.07 6.72 3.75
C ALA A 18 14.69 6.06 3.96
N VAL A 19 13.61 6.74 3.57
CA VAL A 19 12.25 6.21 3.64
C VAL A 19 12.03 5.08 2.62
N SER A 20 12.60 5.18 1.43
CA SER A 20 12.46 4.17 0.37
C SER A 20 13.20 2.85 0.64
N LEU A 21 14.22 2.84 1.49
CA LEU A 21 15.01 1.63 1.78
C LEU A 21 14.18 0.46 2.32
N LYS A 22 13.16 0.76 3.14
CA LYS A 22 12.30 -0.26 3.75
C LYS A 22 11.46 -1.00 2.71
N PRO A 23 10.58 -0.34 1.91
CA PRO A 23 9.79 -1.05 0.92
C PRO A 23 10.66 -1.72 -0.15
N SER A 24 11.83 -1.16 -0.49
CA SER A 24 12.75 -1.83 -1.43
C SER A 24 13.30 -3.15 -0.89
N TYR A 25 13.57 -3.25 0.41
CA TYR A 25 14.01 -4.50 1.03
C TYR A 25 12.93 -5.58 0.93
N TYR A 26 11.69 -5.25 1.31
CA TYR A 26 10.56 -6.20 1.18
C TYR A 26 10.35 -6.64 -0.27
N LEU A 27 10.43 -5.69 -1.21
CA LEU A 27 10.30 -6.01 -2.64
C LEU A 27 11.44 -6.92 -3.12
N ALA A 28 12.68 -6.67 -2.68
CA ALA A 28 13.82 -7.50 -3.05
C ALA A 28 13.68 -8.94 -2.55
N GLU A 29 13.19 -9.17 -1.33
CA GLU A 29 12.93 -10.51 -0.78
C GLU A 29 11.85 -11.25 -1.58
N ILE A 30 10.77 -10.57 -1.96
CA ILE A 30 9.71 -11.16 -2.78
C ILE A 30 10.26 -11.53 -4.16
N VAL A 31 11.00 -10.61 -4.80
CA VAL A 31 11.62 -10.87 -6.11
C VAL A 31 12.62 -12.03 -6.03
N TYR A 32 13.43 -12.09 -4.97
CA TYR A 32 14.36 -13.19 -4.74
C TYR A 32 13.61 -14.53 -4.62
N TYR A 33 12.49 -14.55 -3.89
CA TYR A 33 11.64 -15.72 -3.77
C TYR A 33 11.07 -16.18 -5.11
N GLU A 34 10.49 -15.28 -5.89
CA GLU A 34 9.88 -15.61 -7.19
C GLU A 34 10.93 -16.13 -8.19
N LEU A 35 12.14 -15.54 -8.20
CA LEU A 35 13.21 -15.95 -9.10
C LEU A 35 13.89 -17.27 -8.70
N ASN A 36 13.80 -17.68 -7.43
CA ASN A 36 14.54 -18.81 -6.88
C ASN A 36 13.63 -19.82 -6.14
N ILE A 37 12.36 -19.92 -6.54
CA ILE A 37 11.37 -20.72 -5.82
C ILE A 37 11.78 -22.19 -5.71
N ASP A 38 12.37 -22.78 -6.76
CA ASP A 38 12.81 -24.18 -6.76
C ASP A 38 13.90 -24.44 -5.71
N TYR A 39 14.92 -23.58 -5.68
CA TYR A 39 16.00 -23.64 -4.68
C TYR A 39 15.45 -23.46 -3.26
N ILE A 40 14.50 -22.55 -3.08
CA ILE A 40 13.90 -22.28 -1.77
C ILE A 40 13.06 -23.47 -1.29
N ILE A 41 12.31 -24.10 -2.19
CA ILE A 41 11.55 -25.31 -1.88
C ILE A 41 12.50 -26.45 -1.51
N GLU A 42 13.57 -26.64 -2.29
CA GLU A 42 14.55 -27.70 -2.05
C GLU A 42 15.32 -27.49 -0.73
N THR A 43 15.66 -26.25 -0.37
CA THR A 43 16.55 -26.00 0.78
C THR A 43 15.77 -25.70 2.06
N TYR A 44 14.70 -24.91 1.98
CA TYR A 44 14.05 -24.30 3.15
C TYR A 44 12.61 -24.77 3.41
N CYS A 45 12.01 -25.58 2.53
CA CYS A 45 10.67 -26.10 2.77
C CYS A 45 10.67 -27.11 3.93
N VAL A 46 9.93 -26.80 5.00
CA VAL A 46 9.80 -27.66 6.18
C VAL A 46 8.71 -28.72 6.05
N ASN A 47 7.75 -28.53 5.14
CA ASN A 47 6.59 -29.41 4.95
C ASN A 47 6.61 -30.10 3.58
N LYS A 48 7.77 -30.65 3.18
CA LYS A 48 7.91 -31.34 1.88
C LYS A 48 7.01 -32.57 1.77
N ASP A 49 6.84 -33.29 2.88
CA ASP A 49 6.05 -34.53 2.94
C ASP A 49 4.52 -34.29 3.09
N LYS A 50 4.10 -33.02 3.18
CA LYS A 50 2.70 -32.62 3.39
C LYS A 50 2.24 -31.60 2.33
N PRO A 51 2.07 -32.04 1.07
CA PRO A 51 1.70 -31.15 -0.03
C PRO A 51 0.35 -30.45 0.19
N GLU A 52 -0.55 -31.02 0.98
CA GLU A 52 -1.84 -30.44 1.35
C GLU A 52 -1.72 -29.11 2.12
N LEU A 53 -0.57 -28.86 2.77
CA LEU A 53 -0.31 -27.62 3.50
C LEU A 53 0.20 -26.48 2.60
N GLN A 54 0.45 -26.74 1.32
CA GLN A 54 0.83 -25.75 0.31
C GLN A 54 2.02 -24.86 0.72
N CYS A 55 3.01 -25.42 1.43
CA CYS A 55 4.15 -24.66 1.94
C CYS A 55 4.90 -23.97 0.80
N ASN A 56 5.39 -24.70 -0.21
CA ASN A 56 6.02 -24.15 -1.41
C ASN A 56 7.05 -23.03 -1.12
N GLY A 57 7.82 -23.13 -0.03
CA GLY A 57 8.77 -22.09 0.38
C GLY A 57 8.16 -20.85 1.06
N LYS A 58 6.82 -20.73 1.11
CA LYS A 58 6.11 -19.58 1.71
C LYS A 58 6.34 -19.44 3.21
N CYS A 59 6.57 -20.53 3.93
CA CYS A 59 6.92 -20.46 5.35
C CYS A 59 8.28 -19.79 5.58
N HIS A 60 9.24 -20.03 4.68
CA HIS A 60 10.53 -19.36 4.70
C HIS A 60 10.39 -17.87 4.35
N LEU A 61 9.66 -17.56 3.26
CA LEU A 61 9.37 -16.18 2.87
C LEU A 61 8.69 -15.41 4.01
N ALA A 62 7.67 -16.00 4.64
CA ALA A 62 6.99 -15.39 5.78
C ALA A 62 7.94 -15.06 6.93
N LYS A 63 8.91 -15.94 7.22
CA LYS A 63 9.93 -15.70 8.23
C LYS A 63 10.86 -14.54 7.84
N GLN A 64 11.33 -14.49 6.58
CA GLN A 64 12.19 -13.39 6.10
C GLN A 64 11.47 -12.03 6.15
N LEU A 65 10.18 -12.00 5.82
CA LEU A 65 9.37 -10.78 5.87
C LEU A 65 9.02 -10.35 7.31
N GLN A 66 9.01 -11.27 8.28
CA GLN A 66 8.73 -10.97 9.69
C GLN A 66 9.94 -10.44 10.49
N VAL A 67 11.18 -10.70 10.05
CA VAL A 67 12.41 -10.43 10.82
C VAL A 67 12.80 -8.92 10.86
N SER A 68 11.91 -7.99 10.50
CA SER A 68 12.10 -6.57 10.84
C SER A 68 10.78 -5.84 11.10
N PRO A 69 10.54 -5.17 12.26
CA PRO A 69 11.26 -5.07 13.54
C PRO A 69 10.37 -5.49 14.73
N SER A 70 10.36 -6.77 15.09
CA SER A 70 9.82 -7.21 16.38
C SER A 70 10.50 -8.49 16.88
N THR A 71 11.79 -8.66 16.55
CA THR A 71 12.67 -9.55 17.31
C THR A 71 13.42 -8.71 18.34
N ASN A 72 12.63 -8.15 19.25
CA ASN A 72 12.97 -8.02 20.65
C ASN A 72 11.62 -8.14 21.34
N GLU A 73 11.35 -9.31 21.92
CA GLU A 73 10.17 -9.56 22.75
C GLU A 73 10.14 -8.71 24.05
N GLU A 74 10.92 -7.62 24.13
CA GLU A 74 11.04 -6.77 25.31
C GLU A 74 10.70 -5.29 25.12
N SER A 75 10.33 -4.82 23.92
CA SER A 75 9.89 -3.42 23.76
C SER A 75 8.49 -3.32 23.17
N LYS A 76 7.48 -3.46 24.05
CA LYS A 76 6.16 -2.85 23.88
C LYS A 76 6.33 -1.33 23.79
N ASN A 77 6.63 -0.81 22.62
CA ASN A 77 6.43 0.60 22.34
C ASN A 77 5.47 0.71 21.15
N SER A 78 4.22 1.05 21.45
CA SER A 78 3.05 1.05 20.57
C SER A 78 3.13 2.01 19.37
N ASN A 79 4.23 2.76 19.23
CA ASN A 79 4.34 3.86 18.29
C ASN A 79 5.13 3.49 17.02
N THR A 80 5.92 2.41 17.05
CA THR A 80 6.71 1.95 15.89
C THR A 80 5.89 1.08 14.92
N SER A 81 4.87 0.39 15.41
CA SER A 81 3.95 -0.43 14.60
C SER A 81 3.11 0.39 13.62
N ALA A 82 2.79 1.65 13.96
CA ALA A 82 1.99 2.53 13.12
C ALA A 82 2.72 2.96 11.83
N ILE A 83 4.06 3.10 11.87
CA ILE A 83 4.87 3.48 10.70
C ILE A 83 4.99 2.32 9.70
N LEU A 84 4.96 1.08 10.17
CA LEU A 84 5.06 -0.11 9.32
C LEU A 84 3.78 -0.34 8.50
N GLY A 85 2.61 0.02 9.03
CA GLY A 85 1.34 -0.03 8.31
C GLY A 85 1.24 0.94 7.12
N VAL A 86 2.11 1.95 7.04
CA VAL A 86 2.12 2.94 5.94
C VAL A 86 2.64 2.34 4.63
N PHE A 87 3.52 1.33 4.71
CA PHE A 87 4.15 0.73 3.53
C PHE A 87 3.52 -0.57 3.09
N TYR A 88 2.62 -1.14 3.89
CA TYR A 88 1.77 -2.23 3.42
C TYR A 88 0.68 -1.60 2.54
N PRO A 89 0.48 -2.06 1.28
CA PRO A 89 -0.66 -1.63 0.50
C PRO A 89 -1.94 -2.10 1.21
N LEU A 90 -2.53 -1.21 2.00
CA LEU A 90 -3.78 -1.46 2.74
C LEU A 90 -4.98 -1.66 1.81
N PHE A 91 -4.83 -1.31 0.54
CA PHE A 91 -5.89 -1.42 -0.45
C PHE A 91 -5.31 -1.66 -1.85
N PHE A 92 -5.78 -2.72 -2.51
CA PHE A 92 -5.56 -2.98 -3.93
C PHE A 92 -6.87 -2.72 -4.67
N GLN A 93 -6.93 -1.62 -5.44
CA GLN A 93 -8.08 -1.33 -6.28
C GLN A 93 -7.85 -1.93 -7.67
N THR A 94 -8.71 -2.86 -8.07
CA THR A 94 -8.74 -3.38 -9.44
C THR A 94 -8.99 -2.22 -10.41
N SER A 95 -8.21 -2.16 -11.49
CA SER A 95 -8.33 -1.09 -12.49
C SER A 95 -9.73 -1.06 -13.11
N PHE A 96 -10.46 0.04 -12.92
CA PHE A 96 -11.70 0.31 -13.63
C PHE A 96 -11.39 0.81 -15.03
N GLN A 97 -11.99 0.19 -16.05
CA GLN A 97 -11.92 0.72 -17.41
C GLN A 97 -13.00 1.78 -17.57
N TYR A 98 -12.60 3.04 -17.71
CA TYR A 98 -13.50 4.13 -18.07
C TYR A 98 -13.42 4.35 -19.58
N THR A 99 -14.54 4.16 -20.27
CA THR A 99 -14.72 4.65 -21.63
C THR A 99 -15.09 6.14 -21.54
N LEU A 100 -14.15 7.02 -21.89
CA LEU A 100 -14.44 8.44 -22.07
C LEU A 100 -15.23 8.62 -23.37
N ASP A 101 -16.56 8.63 -23.27
CA ASP A 101 -17.42 9.06 -24.37
C ASP A 101 -17.25 10.58 -24.53
N SER A 102 -16.35 10.98 -25.43
CA SER A 102 -16.06 12.38 -25.73
C SER A 102 -17.19 12.99 -26.55
N LYS A 103 -18.36 13.17 -25.94
CA LYS A 103 -19.34 14.10 -26.48
C LYS A 103 -18.74 15.51 -26.37
N PRO A 104 -18.68 16.28 -27.46
CA PRO A 104 -18.18 17.65 -27.39
C PRO A 104 -19.02 18.43 -26.39
N PHE A 105 -18.43 18.74 -25.24
CA PHE A 105 -19.04 19.53 -24.19
C PHE A 105 -19.00 20.99 -24.63
N PHE A 106 -20.06 21.44 -25.30
CA PHE A 106 -20.25 22.85 -25.61
C PHE A 106 -20.61 23.60 -24.32
N VAL A 107 -19.62 24.26 -23.72
CA VAL A 107 -19.84 25.21 -22.62
C VAL A 107 -20.39 26.49 -23.23
N GLU A 108 -21.71 26.66 -23.24
CA GLU A 108 -22.26 28.00 -23.37
C GLU A 108 -21.83 28.83 -22.16
N LYS A 109 -20.93 29.78 -22.38
CA LYS A 109 -20.50 30.73 -21.36
C LYS A 109 -21.61 31.76 -21.10
N LYS A 110 -22.69 31.36 -20.42
CA LYS A 110 -23.61 32.33 -19.81
C LYS A 110 -22.99 32.83 -18.52
N MET A 111 -22.51 34.07 -18.55
CA MET A 111 -22.01 34.77 -17.38
C MET A 111 -23.18 35.11 -16.44
N ASN A 112 -23.52 34.19 -15.54
CA ASN A 112 -24.53 34.41 -14.51
C ASN A 112 -23.81 34.78 -13.20
N TRP A 113 -23.71 36.09 -12.92
CA TRP A 113 -23.20 36.60 -11.63
C TRP A 113 -24.27 36.60 -10.51
N ALA A 114 -25.43 36.01 -10.76
CA ALA A 114 -26.39 35.67 -9.72
C ALA A 114 -26.10 34.25 -9.22
N ILE A 115 -25.67 34.14 -7.96
CA ILE A 115 -25.53 32.85 -7.27
C ILE A 115 -26.92 32.24 -7.19
N ASN A 116 -27.23 31.32 -8.10
CA ASN A 116 -28.39 30.45 -7.97
C ASN A 116 -27.92 29.21 -7.23
N THR A 117 -28.36 29.03 -5.98
CA THR A 117 -28.02 27.87 -5.16
C THR A 117 -28.74 26.64 -5.71
N THR A 118 -28.21 26.04 -6.78
CA THR A 118 -28.62 24.72 -7.28
C THR A 118 -27.98 23.59 -6.47
N TYR A 119 -27.95 23.74 -5.14
CA TYR A 119 -27.78 22.57 -4.28
C TYR A 119 -29.05 21.74 -4.35
N LYS A 120 -29.02 20.67 -5.14
CA LYS A 120 -29.91 19.53 -4.94
C LYS A 120 -29.15 18.53 -4.10
N PHE A 121 -29.54 18.41 -2.84
CA PHE A 121 -29.19 17.25 -2.04
C PHE A 121 -29.65 16.00 -2.81
N LEU A 122 -28.70 15.26 -3.36
CA LEU A 122 -28.98 13.92 -3.87
C LEU A 122 -29.10 13.05 -2.62
N LEU A 123 -30.35 12.76 -2.25
CA LEU A 123 -30.65 11.77 -1.22
C LEU A 123 -30.33 10.41 -1.84
N ASP A 124 -29.05 10.05 -1.84
CA ASP A 124 -28.61 8.73 -2.19
C ASP A 124 -29.11 7.80 -1.09
N LYS A 125 -30.03 6.91 -1.46
CA LYS A 125 -30.60 5.89 -0.58
C LYS A 125 -29.63 4.73 -0.46
N SER A 126 -28.35 5.00 -0.25
CA SER A 126 -27.39 3.96 0.07
C SER A 126 -27.62 3.57 1.52
N ASP A 127 -28.36 2.47 1.71
CA ASP A 127 -28.46 1.73 2.97
C ASP A 127 -27.10 1.11 3.32
N PHE A 128 -26.05 1.93 3.44
CA PHE A 128 -24.76 1.48 3.93
C PHE A 128 -24.84 1.40 5.46
N LYS A 129 -25.53 0.38 5.95
CA LYS A 129 -25.52 0.05 7.37
C LYS A 129 -24.19 -0.65 7.67
N PRO A 130 -23.42 -0.18 8.68
CA PRO A 130 -22.26 -0.92 9.13
C PRO A 130 -22.70 -2.31 9.61
N PRO A 131 -21.85 -3.35 9.47
CA PRO A 131 -22.19 -4.69 9.92
C PRO A 131 -22.48 -4.67 11.43
N THR A 132 -23.68 -5.10 11.81
CA THR A 132 -24.04 -5.26 13.22
C THR A 132 -23.33 -6.48 13.76
N VAL A 133 -22.34 -6.28 14.63
CA VAL A 133 -21.73 -7.37 15.38
C VAL A 133 -22.82 -7.91 16.31
N THR A 134 -23.31 -9.11 16.01
CA THR A 134 -24.20 -9.84 16.93
C THR A 134 -23.31 -10.52 17.95
N ILE A 135 -23.47 -10.14 19.23
CA ILE A 135 -22.81 -10.74 20.38
C ILE A 135 -23.47 -12.09 20.69
#